data_AF-A0A8K0VFU2-F1
#
_entry.id   AF-A0A8K0VFU2-F1
#
_cell.length_a   1.000
_cell.length_b   1.000
_cell.length_c   1.000
_cell.angle_alpha   90.00
_cell.angle_beta   90.00
_cell.angle_gamma   90.00
#
_symmetry.space_group_name_H-M   'P 1'
#
loop_
_entity.id
_entity.type
_entity.pdbx_description
1 polymer ?
#
loop_
_entity_poly.entity_id
_entity_poly.type
_entity_poly.pdbx_seq_one_letter_code
_entity_poly.pdbx_strand_id
1 'polypeptide(L)'
;MSLLNNLVSALTGGSGNAGGMGQIAQIAMQNPQLMQVAASMLSAGNKHGGLAGMLAKFQQAGMGEVAQSWVGSGANQPVAPSQIEQVFGTAGMDRIAAKAGVARDDAPGLLAQILPVLVDQMTPKGAAPQQAPANADALLGMLGGLLGKR
;
A
#
# COMPACT_ATOMS: atom_id res chain seq x y z
N MET A 1 30.71 2.74 -26.61
CA MET A 1 29.76 3.68 -25.97
C MET A 1 28.32 3.13 -26.00
N SER A 2 28.07 1.95 -25.43
CA SER A 2 26.72 1.32 -25.45
C SER A 2 26.12 1.11 -24.06
N LEU A 3 26.86 1.44 -23.00
CA LEU A 3 26.45 1.21 -21.62
C LEU A 3 25.73 2.41 -20.99
N LEU A 4 25.77 3.58 -21.65
CA LEU A 4 25.06 4.78 -21.21
C LEU A 4 23.63 4.88 -21.78
N ASN A 5 23.35 4.27 -22.93
CA ASN A 5 22.00 4.29 -23.54
C ASN A 5 21.02 3.28 -22.93
N ASN A 6 21.50 2.21 -22.30
CA ASN A 6 20.63 1.24 -21.63
C ASN A 6 20.21 1.68 -20.23
N LEU A 7 20.93 2.63 -19.61
CA LEU A 7 20.58 3.17 -18.31
C LEU A 7 19.57 4.32 -18.41
N VAL A 8 19.66 5.13 -19.47
CA VAL A 8 18.68 6.21 -19.73
C VAL A 8 17.38 5.65 -20.30
N SER A 9 17.41 4.67 -21.22
CA SER A 9 16.17 4.04 -21.73
C SER A 9 15.40 3.22 -20.69
N ALA A 10 16.03 2.74 -19.62
CA ALA A 10 15.34 2.07 -18.51
C ALA A 10 14.66 3.05 -17.54
N LEU A 11 14.98 4.35 -17.62
CA LEU A 11 14.36 5.39 -16.81
C LEU A 11 13.33 6.22 -17.58
N THR A 12 13.42 6.28 -18.92
CA THR A 12 12.58 7.17 -19.74
C THR A 12 11.80 6.48 -20.88
N GLY A 13 11.72 5.14 -20.89
CA GLY A 13 11.13 4.36 -21.98
C GLY A 13 9.74 3.76 -21.73
N GLY A 14 8.81 4.52 -21.15
CA GLY A 14 7.41 4.09 -20.97
C GLY A 14 6.47 5.27 -20.79
N SER A 15 6.08 5.92 -21.89
CA SER A 15 5.04 6.94 -21.90
C SER A 15 3.72 6.39 -21.36
N GLY A 16 3.38 6.83 -20.16
CA GLY A 16 2.06 6.71 -19.56
C GLY A 16 2.11 7.31 -18.16
N ASN A 17 1.36 8.39 -17.93
CA ASN A 17 1.16 9.01 -16.62
C ASN A 17 1.17 7.99 -15.47
N ALA A 18 2.27 7.93 -14.71
CA ALA A 18 2.45 6.98 -13.62
C ALA A 18 2.85 7.71 -12.33
N GLY A 19 2.14 8.80 -12.00
CA GLY A 19 2.15 9.33 -10.64
C GLY A 19 1.62 8.25 -9.69
N GLY A 20 2.43 7.81 -8.72
CA GLY A 20 2.08 6.85 -7.66
C GLY A 20 1.73 5.42 -8.13
N MET A 21 0.74 5.30 -9.01
CA MET A 21 0.13 4.03 -9.41
C MET A 21 1.03 3.18 -10.32
N GLY A 22 1.83 3.76 -11.20
CA GLY A 22 2.77 2.97 -12.01
C GLY A 22 3.95 2.44 -11.19
N GLN A 23 4.39 3.19 -10.18
CA GLN A 23 5.37 2.70 -9.21
C GLN A 23 4.79 1.57 -8.35
N ILE A 24 3.53 1.69 -7.91
CA ILE A 24 2.85 0.61 -7.18
C ILE A 24 2.62 -0.61 -8.07
N ALA A 25 2.28 -0.44 -9.34
CA ALA A 25 2.16 -1.56 -10.28
C ALA A 25 3.51 -2.29 -10.44
N GLN A 26 4.61 -1.54 -10.54
CA GLN A 26 5.96 -2.11 -10.57
C GLN A 26 6.34 -2.81 -9.26
N ILE A 27 5.98 -2.25 -8.09
CA ILE A 27 6.20 -2.91 -6.79
C ILE A 27 5.35 -4.17 -6.68
N ALA A 28 4.09 -4.16 -7.13
CA ALA A 28 3.20 -5.32 -7.12
C ALA A 28 3.71 -6.44 -8.03
N MET A 29 4.28 -6.10 -9.19
CA MET A 29 4.91 -7.07 -10.10
C MET A 29 6.18 -7.69 -9.50
N GLN A 30 7.00 -6.91 -8.80
CA GLN A 30 8.22 -7.41 -8.16
C GLN A 30 7.96 -8.10 -6.81
N ASN A 31 6.94 -7.67 -6.07
CA ASN A 31 6.61 -8.11 -4.72
C ASN A 31 5.11 -8.47 -4.63
N PRO A 32 4.65 -9.51 -5.35
CA PRO A 32 3.24 -9.90 -5.35
C PRO A 32 2.77 -10.34 -3.96
N GLN A 33 3.65 -10.97 -3.17
CA GLN A 33 3.35 -11.38 -1.80
C GLN A 33 3.19 -10.18 -0.86
N LEU A 34 3.98 -9.11 -1.03
CA LEU A 34 3.81 -7.89 -0.26
C LEU A 34 2.44 -7.26 -0.53
N MET A 35 2.01 -7.23 -1.78
CA MET A 35 0.69 -6.72 -2.14
C MET A 35 -0.41 -7.53 -1.50
N GLN A 36 -0.29 -8.87 -1.48
CA GLN A 36 -1.23 -9.74 -0.77
C GLN A 36 -1.22 -9.51 0.74
N VAL A 37 -0.05 -9.31 1.36
CA VAL A 37 0.06 -9.01 2.80
C VAL A 37 -0.61 -7.66 3.10
N ALA A 38 -0.29 -6.61 2.36
CA ALA A 38 -0.90 -5.29 2.53
C ALA A 38 -2.42 -5.34 2.32
N ALA A 39 -2.90 -6.01 1.27
CA ALA A 39 -4.32 -6.24 1.02
C ALA A 39 -4.99 -7.04 2.16
N SER A 40 -4.32 -8.07 2.68
CA SER A 40 -4.82 -8.87 3.80
C SER A 40 -4.94 -8.04 5.07
N MET A 41 -4.02 -7.11 5.32
CA MET A 41 -4.07 -6.22 6.48
C MET A 41 -5.30 -5.32 6.48
N LEU A 42 -5.73 -4.87 5.30
CA LEU A 42 -6.89 -4.01 5.10
C LEU A 42 -8.22 -4.78 5.04
N SER A 43 -8.16 -6.07 4.70
CA SER A 43 -9.35 -6.92 4.60
C SER A 43 -10.08 -7.09 5.94
N ALA A 44 -11.40 -7.23 5.87
CA ALA A 44 -12.26 -7.41 7.04
C ALA A 44 -11.95 -8.71 7.81
N GLY A 45 -11.47 -9.74 7.11
CA GLY A 45 -11.06 -11.02 7.70
C GLY A 45 -9.76 -10.97 8.49
N ASN A 46 -9.07 -9.82 8.53
CA ASN A 46 -7.86 -9.67 9.33
C ASN A 46 -8.20 -9.67 10.83
N LYS A 47 -7.55 -10.56 11.58
CA LYS A 47 -7.66 -10.64 13.05
C LYS A 47 -7.28 -9.34 13.78
N HIS A 48 -6.61 -8.41 13.10
CA HIS A 48 -6.21 -7.12 13.65
C HIS A 48 -7.20 -5.97 13.32
N GLY A 49 -8.41 -6.29 12.85
CA GLY A 49 -9.49 -5.29 12.65
C GLY A 49 -9.51 -4.62 11.28
N GLY A 50 -8.80 -5.18 10.28
CA GLY A 50 -8.81 -4.68 8.90
C GLY A 50 -8.36 -3.21 8.78
N LEU A 51 -8.96 -2.50 7.82
CA LEU A 51 -8.76 -1.07 7.61
C LEU A 51 -9.00 -0.25 8.90
N ALA A 52 -10.08 -0.50 9.63
CA ALA A 52 -10.41 0.24 10.85
C ALA A 52 -9.34 0.05 11.95
N GLY A 53 -8.86 -1.18 12.13
CA GLY A 53 -7.79 -1.49 13.07
C GLY A 53 -6.45 -0.86 12.67
N MET A 54 -6.17 -0.77 11.36
CA MET A 54 -4.98 -0.08 10.87
C MET A 54 -5.07 1.43 11.13
N LEU A 55 -6.19 2.08 10.78
CA LEU A 55 -6.41 3.50 11.06
C LEU A 55 -6.29 3.80 12.56
N ALA A 56 -6.82 2.92 13.43
CA ALA A 56 -6.69 3.03 14.87
C ALA A 56 -5.22 2.95 15.33
N LYS A 57 -4.39 2.09 14.73
CA LYS A 57 -2.95 2.02 15.05
C LYS A 57 -2.21 3.29 14.65
N PHE A 58 -2.49 3.84 13.46
CA PHE A 58 -1.92 5.12 13.05
C PHE A 58 -2.35 6.25 13.99
N GLN A 59 -3.61 6.28 14.39
CA GLN A 59 -4.11 7.25 15.36
C GLN A 59 -3.43 7.11 16.73
N GLN A 60 -3.25 5.89 17.22
CA GLN A 60 -2.51 5.62 18.47
C GLN A 60 -1.04 6.04 18.40
N ALA A 61 -0.43 6.00 17.22
CA ALA A 61 0.94 6.46 17.00
C ALA A 61 1.06 7.99 16.80
N GLY A 62 -0.03 8.75 16.93
CA GLY A 62 -0.05 10.19 16.69
C GLY A 62 -0.09 10.58 15.20
N MET A 63 -0.36 9.63 14.31
CA MET A 63 -0.37 9.80 12.85
C MET A 63 -1.80 9.75 12.29
N GLY A 64 -2.79 10.14 13.09
CA GLY A 64 -4.20 10.11 12.70
C GLY A 64 -4.48 10.98 11.46
N GLU A 65 -3.89 12.17 11.37
CA GLU A 65 -4.07 13.09 10.24
C GLU A 65 -3.53 12.50 8.93
N VAL A 66 -2.37 11.84 8.98
CA VAL A 66 -1.77 11.14 7.85
C VAL A 66 -2.71 10.03 7.38
N ALA A 67 -3.19 9.19 8.29
CA ALA A 67 -4.10 8.10 7.96
C ALA A 67 -5.47 8.59 7.45
N GLN A 68 -6.00 9.68 8.01
CA GLN A 68 -7.24 10.31 7.55
C GLN A 68 -7.08 10.91 6.14
N SER A 69 -5.89 11.43 5.80
CA SER A 69 -5.64 11.94 4.45
C SER A 69 -5.79 10.86 3.37
N TRP A 70 -5.54 9.59 3.72
CA TRP A 70 -5.69 8.45 2.82
C TRP A 70 -7.14 8.01 2.68
N VAL A 71 -7.98 8.28 3.68
CA VAL A 71 -9.40 7.95 3.62
C VAL A 71 -10.19 8.99 2.84
N GLY A 72 -9.75 10.25 2.89
CA GLY A 72 -10.40 11.39 2.26
C GLY A 72 -10.21 11.47 0.74
N SER A 73 -10.82 12.48 0.12
CA SER A 73 -10.70 12.77 -1.32
C SER A 73 -9.56 13.75 -1.68
N GLY A 74 -8.73 14.09 -0.69
CA GLY A 74 -7.59 14.99 -0.84
C GLY A 74 -6.34 14.26 -1.36
N ALA A 75 -5.22 14.97 -1.42
CA ALA A 75 -3.94 14.33 -1.70
C ALA A 75 -3.52 13.46 -0.51
N ASN A 76 -3.17 12.20 -0.78
CA ASN A 76 -2.62 11.29 0.22
C ASN A 76 -1.30 11.85 0.78
N GLN A 77 -1.24 12.05 2.10
CA GLN A 77 0.01 12.46 2.73
C GLN A 77 1.03 11.32 2.69
N PRO A 78 2.30 11.60 2.36
CA PRO A 78 3.35 10.62 2.44
C PRO A 78 3.59 10.22 3.91
N VAL A 79 4.04 8.99 4.11
CA VAL A 79 4.46 8.46 5.41
C VAL A 79 5.89 7.95 5.30
N ALA A 80 6.70 8.21 6.31
CA ALA A 80 8.09 7.77 6.32
C ALA A 80 8.19 6.27 6.69
N PRO A 81 9.25 5.56 6.24
CA PRO A 81 9.48 4.17 6.64
C PRO A 81 9.56 4.01 8.17
N SER A 82 10.23 4.93 8.86
CA SER A 82 10.34 4.95 10.33
C SER A 82 8.98 5.12 11.03
N GLN A 83 8.05 5.84 10.40
CA GLN A 83 6.69 6.01 10.90
C GLN A 83 5.90 4.69 10.77
N ILE A 84 6.07 3.96 9.66
CA ILE A 84 5.51 2.60 9.52
C ILE A 84 6.04 1.68 10.62
N GLU A 85 7.35 1.70 10.88
CA GLU A 85 7.94 0.92 11.97
C GLU A 85 7.39 1.29 13.34
N GLN A 86 7.17 2.59 13.60
CA GLN A 86 6.58 3.05 14.85
C GLN A 86 5.14 2.53 15.03
N VAL A 87 4.35 2.47 13.96
CA VAL A 87 2.95 2.01 14.00
C VAL A 87 2.83 0.51 14.21
N PHE A 88 3.66 -0.27 13.53
CA PHE A 88 3.56 -1.74 13.55
C PHE A 88 4.53 -2.41 14.52
N GLY A 89 5.56 -1.69 14.97
CA GLY A 89 6.64 -2.18 15.82
C GLY A 89 7.55 -3.19 15.11
N THR A 90 8.70 -3.47 15.72
CA THR A 90 9.69 -4.43 15.19
C THR A 90 9.07 -5.80 14.92
N ALA A 91 8.39 -6.38 15.89
CA ALA A 91 7.78 -7.71 15.75
C ALA A 91 6.66 -7.75 14.69
N GLY A 92 5.93 -6.66 14.48
CA GLY A 92 4.92 -6.57 13.42
C GLY A 92 5.56 -6.53 12.05
N MET A 93 6.62 -5.72 11.90
CA MET A 93 7.40 -5.62 10.68
C MET A 93 8.12 -6.93 10.34
N ASP A 94 8.66 -7.65 11.33
CA ASP A 94 9.30 -8.96 11.10
C ASP A 94 8.30 -9.97 10.53
N ARG A 95 7.08 -10.00 11.05
CA ARG A 95 6.01 -10.87 10.55
C ARG A 95 5.58 -10.46 9.14
N ILE A 96 5.50 -9.17 8.87
CA ILE A 96 5.12 -8.65 7.55
C ILE A 96 6.19 -9.01 6.53
N ALA A 97 7.46 -8.73 6.82
CA ALA A 97 8.60 -9.05 5.97
C ALA A 97 8.67 -10.56 5.67
N ALA A 98 8.56 -11.39 6.71
CA ALA A 98 8.56 -12.84 6.56
C ALA A 98 7.41 -13.37 5.69
N LYS A 99 6.20 -12.81 5.83
CA LYS A 99 5.04 -13.19 5.01
C LYS A 99 5.14 -12.67 3.57
N ALA A 100 5.73 -11.49 3.40
CA ALA A 100 5.88 -10.85 2.10
C ALA A 100 7.09 -11.37 1.32
N GLY A 101 7.98 -12.15 1.95
CA GLY A 101 9.20 -12.65 1.33
C GLY A 101 10.23 -11.57 1.03
N VAL A 102 10.19 -10.44 1.75
CA VAL A 102 11.09 -9.29 1.54
C VAL A 102 12.05 -9.13 2.71
N ALA A 103 13.14 -8.40 2.49
CA ALA A 103 14.04 -8.03 3.58
C ALA A 103 13.31 -7.16 4.61
N ARG A 104 13.64 -7.35 5.89
CA ARG A 104 13.04 -6.58 6.98
C ARG A 104 13.27 -5.08 6.81
N ASP A 105 14.45 -4.67 6.35
CA ASP A 105 14.78 -3.26 6.18
C ASP A 105 14.03 -2.61 5.01
N ASP A 106 13.60 -3.40 4.02
CA ASP A 106 12.85 -2.93 2.87
C ASP A 106 11.35 -2.81 3.15
N ALA A 107 10.81 -3.68 4.02
CA ALA A 107 9.36 -3.78 4.26
C ALA A 107 8.70 -2.44 4.65
N PRO A 108 9.26 -1.62 5.57
CA PRO A 108 8.65 -0.34 5.94
C PRO A 108 8.62 0.64 4.77
N GLY A 109 9.68 0.69 3.96
CA GLY A 109 9.77 1.58 2.80
C GLY A 109 8.81 1.18 1.69
N LEU A 110 8.62 -0.12 1.46
CA LEU A 110 7.64 -0.59 0.49
C LEU A 110 6.21 -0.35 0.98
N LEU A 111 5.91 -0.61 2.26
CA LEU A 111 4.59 -0.33 2.84
C LEU A 111 4.25 1.16 2.84
N ALA A 112 5.22 2.03 3.12
CA ALA A 112 5.05 3.48 3.09
C ALA A 112 4.56 4.00 1.73
N GLN A 113 4.95 3.34 0.64
CA GLN A 113 4.53 3.68 -0.71
C GLN A 113 3.16 3.10 -1.08
N ILE A 114 2.85 1.90 -0.59
CA ILE A 114 1.65 1.16 -1.00
C ILE A 114 0.43 1.52 -0.15
N LEU A 115 0.58 1.65 1.17
CA LEU A 115 -0.53 1.81 2.10
C LEU A 115 -1.40 3.05 1.81
N PRO A 116 -0.83 4.25 1.55
CA PRO A 116 -1.64 5.44 1.28
C PRO A 116 -2.59 5.23 0.10
N VAL A 117 -2.08 4.69 -1.01
CA VAL A 117 -2.85 4.48 -2.23
C VAL A 117 -3.83 3.32 -2.09
N LEU A 118 -3.45 2.24 -1.40
CA LEU A 118 -4.39 1.13 -1.17
C LEU A 118 -5.60 1.55 -0.34
N VAL A 119 -5.38 2.34 0.72
CA VAL A 119 -6.47 2.85 1.55
C VAL A 119 -7.38 3.75 0.74
N ASP A 120 -6.82 4.73 0.03
CA ASP A 120 -7.55 5.67 -0.83
C ASP A 120 -8.42 4.94 -1.87
N GLN A 121 -7.86 3.93 -2.53
CA GLN A 121 -8.59 3.10 -3.49
C GLN A 121 -9.71 2.26 -2.85
N MET A 122 -9.63 1.96 -1.55
CA MET A 122 -10.69 1.31 -0.78
C MET A 122 -11.74 2.29 -0.25
N THR A 123 -11.43 3.59 -0.21
CA THR A 123 -12.28 4.65 0.34
C THR A 123 -12.65 5.72 -0.68
N PRO A 124 -13.13 5.37 -1.89
CA PRO A 124 -13.36 6.33 -2.98
C PRO A 124 -14.46 7.37 -2.67
N LYS A 125 -15.23 7.16 -1.60
CA LYS A 125 -16.27 8.09 -1.13
C LYS A 125 -15.83 8.97 0.05
N GLY A 126 -14.53 8.98 0.38
CA GLY A 126 -14.06 9.69 1.57
C GLY A 126 -14.35 8.96 2.88
N ALA A 127 -14.73 7.69 2.81
CA ALA A 127 -15.17 6.89 3.96
C ALA A 127 -14.81 5.42 3.76
N ALA A 128 -14.59 4.73 4.89
CA ALA A 128 -14.44 3.28 4.90
C ALA A 128 -15.67 2.60 4.25
N PRO A 129 -15.47 1.58 3.40
CA PRO A 129 -16.58 0.90 2.75
C PRO A 129 -17.46 0.21 3.80
N GLN A 130 -18.78 0.34 3.66
CA GLN A 130 -19.75 -0.34 4.53
C GLN A 130 -19.58 -1.86 4.51
N GLN A 131 -19.10 -2.39 3.38
CA GLN A 131 -18.71 -3.77 3.21
C GLN A 131 -17.24 -3.81 2.80
N ALA A 132 -16.35 -3.91 3.79
CA ALA A 132 -14.95 -4.17 3.52
C ALA A 132 -14.78 -5.59 2.93
N PRO A 133 -13.85 -5.79 1.99
CA PRO A 133 -13.62 -7.09 1.37
C PRO A 133 -13.23 -8.14 2.42
N ALA A 134 -13.80 -9.33 2.30
CA ALA A 134 -13.62 -10.40 3.29
C ALA A 134 -12.17 -10.87 3.41
N ASN A 135 -11.43 -10.88 2.30
CA ASN A 135 -10.03 -11.29 2.21
C ASN A 135 -9.26 -10.45 1.19
N ALA A 136 -7.95 -10.68 1.09
CA ALA A 136 -7.06 -10.02 0.14
C ALA A 136 -7.51 -10.25 -1.32
N ASP A 137 -7.94 -11.46 -1.67
CA ASP A 137 -8.36 -11.78 -3.04
C ASP A 137 -9.63 -11.01 -3.45
N ALA A 138 -10.61 -10.89 -2.54
CA ALA A 138 -11.80 -10.06 -2.80
C ALA A 138 -11.43 -8.58 -2.98
N LEU A 139 -10.47 -8.08 -2.19
CA LEU A 139 -9.97 -6.72 -2.34
C LEU A 139 -9.28 -6.52 -3.70
N LEU A 140 -8.39 -7.42 -4.09
CA LEU A 140 -7.69 -7.37 -5.36
C LEU A 140 -8.66 -7.51 -6.55
N GLY A 141 -9.67 -8.36 -6.44
CA GLY A 141 -10.73 -8.49 -7.44
C GLY A 141 -11.55 -7.20 -7.58
N MET A 142 -11.87 -6.53 -6.46
CA MET A 142 -12.53 -5.23 -6.47
C MET A 142 -11.66 -4.15 -7.14
N LEU A 143 -10.37 -4.10 -6.79
CA LEU A 143 -9.40 -3.17 -7.40
C LEU A 143 -9.23 -3.44 -8.90
N GLY A 144 -9.14 -4.72 -9.30
CA GLY A 144 -9.07 -5.12 -10.70
C GLY A 144 -10.34 -4.73 -11.47
N GLY A 145 -11.52 -4.90 -10.85
CA GLY A 145 -12.79 -4.45 -11.42
C GLY A 145 -12.90 -2.93 -11.57
N LEU A 146 -12.31 -2.17 -10.65
CA LEU A 146 -12.25 -0.71 -10.72
C LEU A 146 -11.28 -0.23 -11.82
N LEU A 147 -10.14 -0.91 -11.97
CA LEU A 147 -9.11 -0.58 -12.97
C LEU A 147 -9.51 -1.01 -14.39
N GLY A 148 -10.25 -2.11 -14.52
CA GLY A 148 -10.68 -2.63 -15.82
C GLY A 148 -11.91 -1.93 -16.42
N LYS A 149 -12.54 -0.99 -15.71
CA LYS A 149 -13.81 -0.36 -16.12
C LYS A 149 -13.65 1.06 -16.68
N ARG A 150 -12.59 1.29 -17.45
CA ARG A 150 -12.37 2.54 -18.21
C ARG A 150 -12.61 2.34 -19.70
#